data_AF-W0EG55-F1
#
_entry.id   AF-W0EG55-F1
#
_cell.length_a   1.000
_cell.length_b   1.000
_cell.length_c   1.000
_cell.angle_alpha   90.00
_cell.angle_beta   90.00
_cell.angle_gamma   90.00
#
_symmetry.space_group_name_H-M   'P 1'
#
loop_
_entity.id
_entity.type
_entity.pdbx_description
1 polymer ?
#
loop_
_entity_poly.entity_id
_entity_poly.type
_entity_poly.pdbx_seq_one_letter_code
_entity_poly.pdbx_strand_id
1 'polypeptide(L)'
;MDENQLKDYTKRIEMIIKEYENTIERQLDKQYLRSTKWSDRLADRIAAFGGSWKFIMLFSGFLALWIITNTVLVIGHFDPPPFILLNLVLSFIAAFQAPIIMMSQNRHAEHDKHESLIDFAINYKAEKEIDDIQQHLHRMEADIIKIKKLLENSSNPIHSR
;
A
#
# COMPACT_ATOMS: atom_id res chain seq x y z
N MET A 1 11.69 -12.02 -29.29
CA MET A 1 10.70 -10.96 -28.95
C MET A 1 10.76 -9.95 -30.09
N ASP A 2 9.63 -9.66 -30.74
CA ASP A 2 9.61 -8.81 -31.95
C ASP A 2 9.86 -7.33 -31.58
N GLU A 3 10.65 -6.60 -32.35
CA GLU A 3 11.10 -5.23 -32.02
C GLU A 3 9.92 -4.24 -31.88
N ASN A 4 8.85 -4.50 -32.64
CA ASN A 4 7.60 -3.76 -32.58
C ASN A 4 6.82 -4.01 -31.28
N GLN A 5 6.89 -5.23 -30.74
CA GLN A 5 6.27 -5.56 -29.46
C GLN A 5 6.99 -4.78 -28.35
N LEU A 6 8.32 -4.84 -28.30
CA LEU A 6 9.11 -4.17 -27.26
C LEU A 6 8.84 -2.65 -27.24
N LYS A 7 8.80 -2.01 -28.42
CA LYS A 7 8.43 -0.59 -28.55
C LYS A 7 7.02 -0.29 -28.04
N ASP A 8 6.05 -1.17 -28.28
CA ASP A 8 4.68 -1.00 -27.77
C ASP A 8 4.60 -1.14 -26.25
N TYR A 9 5.35 -2.10 -25.66
CA TYR A 9 5.46 -2.25 -24.21
C TYR A 9 6.11 -1.03 -23.56
N THR A 10 7.21 -0.52 -24.11
CA THR A 10 7.87 0.68 -23.57
C THR A 10 6.95 1.89 -23.66
N LYS A 11 6.22 2.07 -24.77
CA LYS A 11 5.25 3.15 -24.93
C LYS A 11 4.12 3.05 -23.92
N ARG A 12 3.61 1.85 -23.65
CA ARG A 12 2.58 1.61 -22.64
C ARG A 12 3.08 1.95 -21.25
N ILE A 13 4.31 1.56 -20.90
CA ILE A 13 4.89 1.88 -19.59
C ILE A 13 5.14 3.39 -19.43
N GLU A 14 5.68 4.07 -20.43
CA GLU A 14 5.83 5.53 -20.40
C GLU A 14 4.49 6.25 -20.28
N MET A 15 3.46 5.75 -20.98
CA MET A 15 2.10 6.27 -20.88
C MET A 15 1.54 6.07 -19.46
N ILE A 16 1.75 4.90 -18.87
CA ILE A 16 1.35 4.59 -17.49
C ILE A 16 2.08 5.49 -16.49
N ILE A 17 3.40 5.68 -16.61
CA ILE A 17 4.18 6.58 -15.75
C ILE A 17 3.67 8.02 -15.85
N LYS A 18 3.44 8.52 -17.07
CA LYS A 18 2.97 9.88 -17.33
C LYS A 18 1.51 10.11 -16.91
N GLU A 19 0.69 9.08 -17.05
CA GLU A 19 -0.68 9.07 -16.53
C GLU A 19 -0.67 9.05 -15.00
N TYR A 20 0.27 8.35 -14.36
CA TYR A 20 0.44 8.37 -12.91
C TYR A 20 1.02 9.68 -12.38
N GLU A 21 1.94 10.34 -13.07
CA GLU A 21 2.45 11.67 -12.71
C GLU A 21 1.31 12.70 -12.62
N ASN A 22 0.42 12.71 -13.63
CA ASN A 22 -0.81 13.48 -13.61
C ASN A 22 -1.83 12.99 -12.57
N THR A 23 -1.84 11.69 -12.27
CA THR A 23 -2.76 11.10 -11.30
C THR A 23 -2.33 11.42 -9.88
N ILE A 24 -1.04 11.51 -9.56
CA ILE A 24 -0.52 11.89 -8.23
C ILE A 24 -0.94 13.32 -7.90
N GLU A 25 -0.76 14.27 -8.83
CA GLU A 25 -1.25 15.65 -8.66
C GLU A 25 -2.77 15.71 -8.50
N ARG A 26 -3.52 14.94 -9.31
CA ARG A 26 -5.00 14.90 -9.24
C ARG A 26 -5.53 14.09 -8.05
N GLN A 27 -4.76 13.15 -7.50
CA GLN A 27 -5.15 12.32 -6.35
C GLN A 27 -4.83 13.00 -5.04
N LEU A 28 -3.83 13.87 -4.97
CA LEU A 28 -3.70 14.82 -3.87
C LEU A 28 -5.00 15.64 -3.74
N ASP A 29 -5.53 16.16 -4.86
CA ASP A 29 -6.81 16.89 -4.86
C ASP A 29 -8.05 15.99 -4.67
N LYS A 30 -8.11 14.81 -5.32
CA LYS A 30 -9.27 13.90 -5.23
C LYS A 30 -9.36 13.12 -3.91
N GLN A 31 -8.26 12.71 -3.29
CA GLN A 31 -8.28 12.16 -1.92
C GLN A 31 -8.71 13.23 -0.92
N TYR A 32 -8.29 14.49 -1.11
CA TYR A 32 -8.73 15.61 -0.28
C TYR A 32 -10.23 15.88 -0.45
N LEU A 33 -10.78 15.75 -1.66
CA LEU A 33 -12.21 15.94 -1.93
C LEU A 33 -13.08 14.73 -1.51
N ARG A 34 -12.55 13.49 -1.62
CA ARG A 34 -13.22 12.26 -1.14
C ARG A 34 -13.19 12.11 0.39
N SER A 35 -12.44 12.98 1.09
CA SER A 35 -12.57 13.21 2.55
C SER A 35 -13.95 13.77 2.98
N THR A 36 -14.86 13.95 2.01
CA THR A 36 -16.26 14.30 2.23
C THR A 36 -17.09 13.04 2.43
N LYS A 37 -17.61 12.69 3.60
CA LYS A 37 -17.57 13.25 4.96
C LYS A 37 -18.32 12.20 5.83
N TRP A 38 -17.82 11.88 7.02
CA TRP A 38 -18.52 11.12 8.07
C TRP A 38 -18.54 9.58 8.01
N SER A 39 -19.16 8.91 7.03
CA SER A 39 -19.34 7.43 7.09
C SER A 39 -18.03 6.66 7.19
N ASP A 40 -17.07 7.03 6.36
CA ASP A 40 -15.78 6.34 6.27
C ASP A 40 -14.94 6.64 7.51
N ARG A 41 -14.99 7.89 7.98
CA ARG A 41 -14.35 8.30 9.25
C ARG A 41 -14.96 7.58 10.46
N LEU A 42 -16.25 7.31 10.43
CA LEU A 42 -16.95 6.58 11.49
C LEU A 42 -16.56 5.11 11.46
N ALA A 43 -16.55 4.47 10.28
CA ALA A 43 -16.09 3.09 10.11
C ALA A 43 -14.66 2.93 10.63
N ASP A 44 -13.79 3.89 10.35
CA ASP A 44 -12.37 3.85 10.75
C ASP A 44 -12.18 4.01 12.26
N ARG A 45 -12.96 4.91 12.86
CA ARG A 45 -12.98 5.03 14.32
C ARG A 45 -13.54 3.78 14.98
N ILE A 46 -14.61 3.18 14.43
CA ILE A 46 -15.21 1.96 14.97
C ILE A 46 -14.22 0.79 14.84
N ALA A 47 -13.57 0.63 13.70
CA ALA A 47 -12.57 -0.41 13.48
C ALA A 47 -11.35 -0.24 14.41
N ALA A 48 -10.83 0.99 14.53
CA ALA A 48 -9.70 1.29 15.43
C ALA A 48 -10.07 1.14 16.91
N PHE A 49 -11.30 1.48 17.29
CA PHE A 49 -11.79 1.34 18.65
C PHE A 49 -12.05 -0.12 19.02
N GLY A 50 -12.72 -0.87 18.13
CA GLY A 50 -13.01 -2.30 18.33
C GLY A 50 -11.76 -3.17 18.37
N GLY A 51 -10.68 -2.78 17.69
CA GLY A 51 -9.37 -3.45 17.74
C GLY A 51 -8.47 -3.07 18.92
N SER A 52 -8.89 -2.14 19.78
CA SER A 52 -8.04 -1.66 20.88
C SER A 52 -8.08 -2.57 22.10
N TRP A 53 -6.90 -2.84 22.68
CA TRP A 53 -6.77 -3.53 23.97
C TRP A 53 -7.56 -2.87 25.11
N LYS A 54 -7.72 -1.53 25.07
CA LYS A 54 -8.49 -0.81 26.08
C LYS A 54 -9.99 -1.09 25.98
N PHE A 55 -10.51 -1.26 24.76
CA PHE A 55 -11.92 -1.61 24.53
C PHE A 55 -12.23 -3.00 25.06
N ILE A 56 -11.36 -3.97 24.80
CA ILE A 56 -11.51 -5.36 25.27
C ILE A 56 -11.61 -5.40 26.81
N MET A 57 -10.73 -4.69 27.52
CA MET A 57 -10.75 -4.64 28.98
C MET A 57 -12.01 -3.97 29.53
N LEU A 58 -12.43 -2.84 28.94
CA LEU A 58 -13.66 -2.14 29.35
C LEU A 58 -14.91 -2.98 29.11
N PHE A 59 -15.00 -3.62 27.93
CA PHE A 59 -16.13 -4.46 27.54
C PHE A 59 -16.22 -5.71 28.43
N SER A 60 -15.09 -6.36 28.72
CA SER A 60 -15.02 -7.48 29.66
C SER A 60 -15.46 -7.08 31.07
N GLY A 61 -15.02 -5.91 31.56
CA GLY A 61 -15.46 -5.37 32.86
C GLY A 61 -16.97 -5.07 32.89
N PHE A 62 -17.52 -4.50 31.81
CA PHE A 62 -18.96 -4.26 31.68
C PHE A 62 -19.75 -5.57 31.71
N LEU A 63 -19.32 -6.59 30.96
CA LEU A 63 -19.95 -7.91 30.97
C LEU A 63 -19.94 -8.54 32.37
N ALA A 64 -18.78 -8.49 33.05
CA ALA A 64 -18.66 -9.00 34.41
C ALA A 64 -19.59 -8.26 35.38
N LEU A 65 -19.64 -6.92 35.30
CA LEU A 65 -20.53 -6.11 36.13
C LEU A 65 -22.00 -6.40 35.85
N TRP A 66 -22.38 -6.59 34.58
CA TRP A 66 -23.75 -6.93 34.18
C TRP A 66 -24.19 -8.27 34.75
N ILE A 67 -23.33 -9.29 34.64
CA ILE A 67 -23.58 -10.63 35.18
C ILE A 67 -23.67 -10.57 36.71
N ILE A 68 -22.74 -9.90 37.39
CA ILE A 68 -22.74 -9.78 38.86
C ILE A 68 -24.02 -9.08 39.32
N THR A 69 -24.39 -7.96 38.69
CA THR A 69 -25.58 -7.18 39.06
C THR A 69 -26.84 -8.02 38.87
N ASN A 70 -27.01 -8.70 37.73
CA ASN A 70 -28.19 -9.53 37.48
C ASN A 70 -28.24 -10.83 38.28
N THR A 71 -27.09 -11.35 38.74
CA THR A 71 -27.04 -12.56 39.58
C THR A 71 -27.23 -12.26 41.07
N VAL A 72 -26.79 -11.08 41.54
CA VAL A 72 -26.83 -10.70 42.97
C VAL A 72 -28.10 -9.89 43.33
N LEU A 73 -28.72 -9.15 42.41
CA LEU A 73 -30.01 -8.50 42.67
C LEU A 73 -31.14 -9.55 42.66
N VAL A 74 -31.54 -9.99 43.85
CA VAL A 74 -32.61 -10.98 44.09
C VAL A 74 -34.02 -10.42 43.80
N ILE A 75 -34.19 -9.10 43.80
CA ILE A 75 -35.50 -8.43 43.65
C ILE A 75 -35.55 -7.72 42.29
N GLY A 76 -36.14 -8.37 41.29
CA GLY A 76 -36.32 -7.83 39.94
C GLY A 76 -35.16 -8.17 39.00
N HIS A 77 -35.05 -9.44 38.60
CA HIS A 77 -34.10 -9.88 37.59
C HIS A 77 -34.46 -9.23 36.24
N PHE A 78 -33.64 -8.29 35.78
CA PHE A 78 -33.82 -7.64 34.49
C PHE A 78 -33.44 -8.58 33.33
N ASP A 79 -32.42 -9.42 33.53
CA ASP A 79 -31.98 -10.47 32.59
C ASP A 79 -31.63 -11.76 33.37
N PRO A 80 -32.61 -12.60 33.72
CA PRO A 80 -32.36 -13.85 34.43
C PRO A 80 -31.48 -14.81 33.61
N PRO A 81 -30.68 -15.67 34.27
CA PRO A 81 -29.97 -16.75 33.56
C PRO A 81 -30.98 -17.59 32.76
N PRO A 82 -30.77 -17.80 31.44
CA PRO A 82 -29.50 -17.81 30.70
C PRO A 82 -29.06 -16.49 30.00
N PHE A 83 -29.48 -15.31 30.46
CA PHE A 83 -29.10 -13.98 29.92
C PHE A 83 -29.50 -13.76 28.45
N ILE A 84 -30.80 -13.86 28.16
CA ILE A 84 -31.33 -13.78 26.80
C ILE A 84 -31.09 -12.41 26.16
N LEU A 85 -31.19 -11.33 26.94
CA LEU A 85 -30.99 -9.97 26.43
C LEU A 85 -29.53 -9.70 26.10
N LEU A 86 -28.62 -10.12 27.00
CA LEU A 86 -27.19 -10.00 26.76
C LEU A 86 -26.76 -10.77 25.51
N ASN A 87 -27.26 -11.99 25.35
CA ASN A 87 -26.96 -12.83 24.19
C ASN A 87 -27.48 -12.22 22.88
N LEU A 88 -28.68 -11.61 22.91
CA LEU A 88 -29.25 -10.92 21.74
C LEU A 88 -28.38 -9.73 21.31
N VAL A 89 -27.95 -8.90 22.26
CA VAL A 89 -27.12 -7.72 22.00
C VAL A 89 -25.74 -8.12 21.45
N LEU A 90 -25.09 -9.12 22.06
CA LEU A 90 -23.81 -9.66 21.58
C LEU A 90 -23.91 -10.20 20.16
N SER A 91 -24.98 -10.93 19.84
CA SER A 91 -25.23 -11.49 18.51
C SER A 91 -25.38 -10.39 17.45
N PHE A 92 -26.08 -9.30 17.78
CA PHE A 92 -26.23 -8.16 16.88
C PHE A 92 -24.89 -7.45 16.65
N ILE A 93 -24.12 -7.19 17.71
CA ILE A 93 -22.79 -6.56 17.59
C ILE A 93 -21.87 -7.40 16.70
N ALA A 94 -21.82 -8.71 16.92
CA ALA A 94 -21.00 -9.63 16.14
C ALA A 94 -21.41 -9.67 14.65
N ALA A 95 -22.71 -9.59 14.35
CA ALA A 95 -23.22 -9.58 12.98
C ALA A 95 -22.74 -8.34 12.18
N PHE A 96 -22.65 -7.17 12.80
CA PHE A 96 -22.13 -5.95 12.16
C PHE A 96 -20.61 -5.88 12.13
N GLN A 97 -19.92 -6.66 12.96
CA GLN A 97 -18.47 -6.62 13.07
C GLN A 97 -17.78 -7.11 11.79
N ALA A 98 -18.22 -8.23 11.20
CA ALA A 98 -17.59 -8.79 10.01
C ALA A 98 -17.67 -7.88 8.76
N PRO A 99 -18.83 -7.27 8.42
CA PRO A 99 -18.92 -6.31 7.32
C PRO A 99 -18.07 -5.05 7.54
N ILE A 100 -18.04 -4.49 8.76
CA ILE A 100 -17.23 -3.29 9.06
C ILE A 100 -15.74 -3.60 8.90
N ILE A 101 -15.29 -4.75 9.42
CA ILE A 101 -13.91 -5.21 9.22
C ILE A 101 -13.63 -5.40 7.73
N MET A 102 -14.54 -6.03 6.98
CA MET A 102 -14.38 -6.28 5.54
C MET A 102 -14.34 -4.98 4.74
N MET A 103 -15.15 -3.98 5.09
CA MET A 103 -15.10 -2.64 4.46
C MET A 103 -13.76 -1.95 4.74
N SER A 104 -13.26 -2.02 5.98
CA SER A 104 -11.94 -1.48 6.33
C SER A 104 -10.83 -2.19 5.58
N GLN A 105 -10.88 -3.52 5.50
CA GLN A 105 -9.89 -4.34 4.77
C GLN A 105 -9.93 -4.08 3.26
N ASN A 106 -11.11 -3.99 2.64
CA ASN A 106 -11.24 -3.72 1.21
C ASN A 106 -10.60 -2.37 0.83
N ARG A 107 -10.76 -1.35 1.68
CA ARG A 107 -10.13 -0.04 1.47
C ARG A 107 -8.60 -0.10 1.60
N HIS A 108 -8.06 -0.85 2.57
CA HIS A 108 -6.61 -1.05 2.68
C HIS A 108 -6.06 -1.82 1.47
N ALA A 109 -6.74 -2.87 1.03
CA ALA A 109 -6.32 -3.64 -0.13
C ALA A 109 -6.30 -2.83 -1.44
N GLU A 110 -7.25 -1.90 -1.63
CA GLU A 110 -7.22 -0.97 -2.76
C GLU A 110 -6.02 -0.02 -2.71
N HIS A 111 -5.67 0.48 -1.52
CA HIS A 111 -4.50 1.33 -1.33
C HIS A 111 -3.20 0.55 -1.56
N ASP A 112 -3.05 -0.62 -0.96
CA ASP A 112 -1.87 -1.48 -1.06
C ASP A 112 -1.62 -1.91 -2.52
N LYS A 113 -2.69 -2.20 -3.28
CA LYS A 113 -2.58 -2.51 -4.71
C LYS A 113 -2.05 -1.32 -5.52
N HIS A 114 -2.49 -0.11 -5.19
CA HIS A 114 -2.03 1.09 -5.88
C HIS A 114 -0.57 1.38 -5.58
N GLU A 115 -0.17 1.29 -4.30
CA GLU A 115 1.21 1.46 -3.86
C GLU A 115 2.15 0.43 -4.51
N SER A 116 1.74 -0.85 -4.55
CA SER A 116 2.50 -1.91 -5.21
C SER A 116 2.75 -1.65 -6.71
N LEU A 117 1.79 -1.06 -7.42
CA LEU A 117 1.97 -0.71 -8.83
C LEU A 117 2.95 0.45 -9.02
N ILE A 118 2.95 1.42 -8.10
CA ILE A 118 3.88 2.56 -8.12
C ILE A 118 5.30 2.06 -7.88
N ASP A 119 5.50 1.24 -6.84
CA ASP A 119 6.80 0.67 -6.52
C ASP A 119 7.36 -0.14 -7.70
N PHE A 120 6.51 -0.92 -8.37
CA PHE A 120 6.88 -1.64 -9.58
C PHE A 120 7.33 -0.70 -10.70
N ALA A 121 6.58 0.38 -10.96
CA ALA A 121 6.92 1.34 -12.02
C ALA A 121 8.21 2.11 -11.74
N ILE A 122 8.46 2.49 -10.48
CA ILE A 122 9.70 3.16 -10.06
C ILE A 122 10.89 2.21 -10.24
N ASN A 123 10.78 0.97 -9.76
CA ASN A 123 11.85 -0.02 -9.88
C ASN A 123 12.17 -0.33 -11.35
N TYR A 124 11.14 -0.48 -12.19
CA TYR A 124 11.33 -0.70 -13.62
C TYR A 124 12.02 0.49 -14.30
N LYS A 125 11.67 1.72 -13.93
CA LYS A 125 12.34 2.92 -14.45
C LYS A 125 13.80 2.98 -14.01
N ALA A 126 14.09 2.67 -12.75
CA ALA A 126 15.44 2.62 -12.22
C ALA A 126 16.29 1.55 -12.94
N GLU A 127 15.73 0.37 -13.20
CA GLU A 127 16.39 -0.70 -13.98
C GLU A 127 16.76 -0.21 -15.39
N LYS A 128 15.82 0.46 -16.09
CA LYS A 128 16.08 1.03 -17.42
C LYS A 128 17.17 2.12 -17.39
N GLU A 129 17.18 2.97 -16.36
CA GLU A 129 18.23 3.99 -16.19
C GLU A 129 19.61 3.36 -15.90
N ILE A 130 19.66 2.26 -15.13
CA ILE A 130 20.90 1.50 -14.91
C ILE A 130 21.42 0.90 -16.22
N ASP A 131 20.55 0.31 -17.03
CA ASP A 131 20.92 -0.24 -18.33
C ASP A 131 21.49 0.86 -19.27
N ASP A 132 20.88 2.04 -19.29
CA ASP A 132 21.37 3.18 -20.07
C ASP A 132 22.74 3.65 -19.58
N ILE A 133 22.95 3.73 -18.27
CA ILE A 133 24.25 4.04 -17.66
C ILE A 133 25.29 2.99 -18.05
N GLN A 134 24.96 1.69 -18.01
CA GLN A 134 25.86 0.62 -18.43
C GLN A 134 26.26 0.74 -19.90
N GLN A 135 25.33 1.07 -20.79
CA GLN A 135 25.65 1.31 -22.21
C GLN A 135 26.59 2.50 -22.39
N HIS A 136 26.36 3.59 -21.66
CA HIS A 136 27.27 4.75 -21.67
C HIS A 136 28.66 4.40 -21.14
N LEU A 137 28.76 3.59 -20.08
CA LEU A 137 30.04 3.09 -19.55
C LEU A 137 30.79 2.24 -20.57
N HIS A 138 30.13 1.27 -21.22
CA HIS A 138 30.77 0.44 -22.26
C HIS A 138 31.25 1.26 -23.46
N ARG A 139 30.50 2.30 -23.85
CA ARG A 139 30.94 3.24 -24.89
C ARG A 139 32.20 3.99 -24.46
N MET A 140 32.22 4.51 -23.23
CA MET A 140 33.40 5.19 -22.69
C MET A 140 34.62 4.26 -22.61
N GLU A 141 34.44 3.00 -22.21
CA GLU A 141 35.51 1.99 -22.20
C GLU A 141 36.10 1.79 -23.61
N ALA A 142 35.25 1.68 -24.63
CA ALA A 142 35.68 1.54 -26.02
C ALA A 142 36.47 2.77 -26.52
N ASP A 143 36.03 3.97 -26.18
CA ASP A 143 36.72 5.22 -26.53
C ASP A 143 38.08 5.33 -25.82
N ILE A 144 38.18 4.94 -24.55
CA ILE A 144 39.44 4.88 -23.80
C ILE A 144 40.43 3.92 -24.47
N ILE A 145 39.97 2.73 -24.88
CA ILE A 145 40.81 1.75 -25.60
C ILE A 145 41.33 2.35 -26.92
N LYS A 146 40.48 3.06 -27.66
CA LYS A 146 40.84 3.70 -28.93
C LYS A 146 41.88 4.80 -28.73
N ILE A 147 41.69 5.66 -27.73
CA ILE A 147 42.65 6.72 -27.37
C ILE A 147 43.99 6.10 -26.97
N LYS A 148 43.99 5.06 -26.13
CA LYS A 148 45.21 4.35 -25.72
C LYS A 148 46.01 3.85 -26.94
N LYS A 149 45.32 3.24 -27.91
CA LYS A 149 45.94 2.73 -29.15
C LYS A 149 46.51 3.86 -30.02
N LEU A 150 45.83 5.01 -30.10
CA LEU A 150 46.32 6.18 -30.84
C LEU A 150 47.57 6.78 -30.18
N LEU A 151 47.59 6.86 -28.84
CA LEU A 151 48.76 7.32 -28.09
C LEU A 151 49.96 6.37 -28.27
N GLU A 152 49.73 5.05 -28.21
CA GLU A 152 50.77 4.04 -28.41
C GLU A 152 51.39 4.14 -29.81
N ASN A 153 50.57 4.24 -30.85
CA ASN A 153 51.03 4.45 -32.22
C ASN A 153 51.77 5.78 -32.43
N SER A 154 51.30 6.87 -31.81
CA SER A 154 51.95 8.19 -31.91
C SER A 154 53.25 8.29 -31.10
N SER A 155 53.42 7.44 -30.08
CA SER A 155 54.63 7.36 -29.25
C SER A 155 55.77 6.56 -29.89
N ASN A 156 55.53 5.89 -31.03
CA ASN A 156 56.52 5.06 -31.74
C ASN A 156 57.03 5.63 -33.09
N PRO A 157 57.49 6.91 -33.21
CA PRO A 157 57.94 7.46 -34.49
C PRO A 157 59.43 7.23 -34.82
N ILE A 158 60.20 6.41 -34.08
CA ILE A 158 61.65 6.29 -34.30
C ILE A 158 62.13 4.83 -34.33
N HIS A 159 61.77 4.08 -35.38
CA HIS A 159 62.58 2.94 -35.87
C HIS A 159 62.23 2.60 -37.32
N SER A 160 62.43 3.54 -38.24
CA SER A 160 62.46 3.25 -39.69
C SER A 160 63.31 4.26 -40.45
N ARG A 161 64.62 4.23 -40.18
CA ARG A 161 65.66 4.61 -41.15
C ARG A 161 66.81 3.64 -41.03
#